data_AF-A0A380N016-F1
#
_entry.id   AF-A0A380N016-F1
#
_cell.length_a   1.000
_cell.length_b   1.000
_cell.length_c   1.000
_cell.angle_alpha   90.00
_cell.angle_beta   90.00
_cell.angle_gamma   90.00
#
_symmetry.space_group_name_H-M   'P 1'
#
loop_
_entity.id
_entity.type
_entity.pdbx_description
1 polymer ?
#
loop_
_entity_poly.entity_id
_entity_poly.type
_entity_poly.pdbx_seq_one_letter_code
_entity_poly.pdbx_strand_id
1 'polypeptide(L)'
;MKGKALSVFCRYLAIFSQSDESVQVVPSSEGQRDLARLLFQELSELELSDIYFDEEDAIVSARLLSNVSHSCPTVGFIAHLDTVDVALSPEIYPQRICQYETFAKKT
;
A
#
# COMPACT_ATOMS: atom_id res chain seq x y z
N MET A 1 -19.15 4.90 3.72
CA MET A 1 -18.13 3.82 3.75
C MET A 1 -17.64 3.36 2.36
N LYS A 2 -18.47 3.23 1.31
CA LYS A 2 -18.04 2.68 -0.01
C LYS A 2 -17.01 3.52 -0.83
N GLY A 3 -16.64 4.73 -0.42
CA GLY A 3 -15.71 5.60 -1.16
C GLY A 3 -14.29 5.72 -0.59
N LYS A 4 -14.10 5.54 0.72
CA LYS A 4 -12.81 5.84 1.38
C LYS A 4 -11.73 4.83 1.01
N ALA A 5 -12.02 3.54 1.12
CA ALA A 5 -11.06 2.48 0.76
C ALA A 5 -10.63 2.55 -0.71
N LEU A 6 -11.58 2.79 -1.62
CA LEU A 6 -11.27 2.94 -3.05
C LEU A 6 -10.41 4.18 -3.31
N SER A 7 -10.70 5.31 -2.66
CA SER A 7 -9.89 6.53 -2.79
C SER A 7 -8.45 6.33 -2.30
N VAL A 8 -8.29 5.69 -1.13
CA VAL A 8 -6.97 5.33 -0.57
C VAL A 8 -6.23 4.39 -1.51
N PHE A 9 -6.89 3.34 -2.01
CA PHE A 9 -6.29 2.42 -2.97
C PHE A 9 -5.84 3.12 -4.25
N CYS A 10 -6.70 3.95 -4.87
CA CYS A 10 -6.34 4.73 -6.05
C CYS A 10 -5.20 5.73 -5.80
N ARG A 11 -5.07 6.26 -4.58
CA ARG A 11 -3.96 7.15 -4.21
C ARG A 11 -2.63 6.39 -4.19
N TYR A 12 -2.60 5.18 -3.66
CA TYR A 12 -1.39 4.36 -3.67
C TYR A 12 -1.03 3.91 -5.09
N LEU A 13 -2.02 3.57 -5.93
CA LEU A 13 -1.80 3.23 -7.34
C LEU A 13 -1.15 4.36 -8.17
N ALA A 14 -1.30 5.61 -7.74
CA ALA A 14 -0.70 6.75 -8.44
C ALA A 14 0.82 6.89 -8.19
N ILE A 15 1.39 6.11 -7.27
CA ILE A 15 2.82 6.09 -6.97
C ILE A 15 3.45 4.88 -7.67
N PHE A 16 4.44 5.12 -8.53
CA PHE A 16 5.07 4.07 -9.32
C PHE A 16 6.17 3.37 -8.52
N SER A 17 5.80 2.33 -7.78
CA SER A 17 6.71 1.59 -6.89
C SER A 17 7.32 0.32 -7.49
N GLN A 18 7.33 0.18 -8.81
CA GLN A 18 7.82 -1.03 -9.49
C GLN A 18 9.24 -1.40 -9.04
N SER A 19 9.49 -2.67 -8.71
CA SER A 19 10.82 -3.18 -8.37
C SER A 19 11.72 -3.31 -9.62
N ASP A 20 13.03 -3.17 -9.44
CA ASP A 20 14.03 -3.39 -10.49
C ASP A 20 15.03 -4.46 -10.03
N GLU A 21 14.97 -5.63 -10.66
CA GLU A 21 15.83 -6.78 -10.31
C GLU A 21 17.31 -6.57 -10.64
N SER A 22 17.64 -5.61 -11.51
CA SER A 22 19.02 -5.27 -11.86
C SER A 22 19.72 -4.45 -10.77
N VAL A 23 18.94 -3.83 -9.87
CA VAL A 23 19.42 -2.97 -8.79
C VAL A 23 19.71 -3.82 -7.54
N GLN A 24 20.92 -3.66 -6.98
CA GLN A 24 21.40 -4.44 -5.83
C GLN A 24 21.27 -3.71 -4.48
N VAL A 25 20.50 -2.61 -4.44
CA VAL A 25 20.20 -1.85 -3.23
C VAL A 25 18.71 -1.91 -2.91
N VAL A 26 18.38 -1.77 -1.64
CA VAL A 26 16.99 -1.75 -1.16
C VAL A 26 16.64 -0.32 -0.71
N PRO A 27 15.41 0.14 -1.01
CA PRO A 27 14.58 -0.30 -2.13
C PRO A 27 15.26 -0.11 -3.49
N SER A 28 14.81 -0.89 -4.48
CA SER A 28 15.33 -0.87 -5.85
C SER A 28 14.87 0.34 -6.68
N SER A 29 13.81 1.03 -6.25
CA SER A 29 13.26 2.20 -6.96
C SER A 29 12.79 3.29 -6.01
N GLU A 30 12.80 4.54 -6.48
CA GLU A 30 12.45 5.66 -5.60
C GLU A 30 10.97 5.74 -5.25
N GLY A 31 10.09 5.24 -6.13
CA GLY A 31 8.67 5.19 -5.83
C GLY A 31 8.32 4.30 -4.62
N GLN A 32 9.17 3.33 -4.27
CA GLN A 32 9.02 2.57 -3.02
C GLN A 32 9.26 3.48 -1.80
N ARG A 33 10.25 4.38 -1.84
CA ARG A 33 10.47 5.38 -0.77
C ARG A 33 9.35 6.41 -0.73
N ASP A 34 8.85 6.85 -1.87
CA ASP A 34 7.74 7.81 -1.93
C ASP A 34 6.46 7.23 -1.32
N LEU A 35 6.14 5.96 -1.61
CA LEU A 35 5.01 5.28 -1.00
C LEU A 35 5.22 5.11 0.52
N ALA A 36 6.43 4.77 0.96
CA ALA A 36 6.77 4.69 2.38
C ALA A 36 6.58 6.04 3.10
N ARG A 37 7.07 7.15 2.52
CA ARG A 37 6.88 8.52 3.06
C ARG A 37 5.40 8.87 3.20
N LEU A 38 4.58 8.55 2.19
CA LEU A 38 3.13 8.77 2.25
C LEU A 38 2.50 7.96 3.38
N LEU A 39 2.84 6.67 3.51
CA LEU A 39 2.30 5.82 4.57
C LEU A 39 2.72 6.30 5.96
N PHE A 40 3.96 6.74 6.14
CA PHE A 40 4.42 7.33 7.40
C PHE A 40 3.57 8.55 7.81
N GLN A 41 3.29 9.45 6.86
CA GLN A 41 2.41 10.60 7.08
C GLN A 41 0.99 10.15 7.46
N GLU A 42 0.39 9.24 6.68
CA GLU A 42 -0.97 8.76 6.93
C GLU A 42 -1.11 8.03 8.28
N LEU A 43 -0.11 7.22 8.68
CA LEU A 43 -0.10 6.55 9.98
C LEU A 43 0.06 7.55 11.13
N SER A 44 0.80 8.64 10.90
CA SER A 44 0.94 9.74 11.86
C SER A 44 -0.36 10.53 12.02
N GLU A 45 -1.07 10.80 10.93
CA GLU A 45 -2.40 11.42 10.95
C GLU A 45 -3.47 10.55 11.63
N LEU A 46 -3.26 9.23 11.65
CA LEU A 46 -4.10 8.28 12.39
C LEU A 46 -3.78 8.20 13.88
N GLU A 47 -2.79 8.96 14.36
CA GLU A 47 -2.37 9.02 15.77
C GLU A 47 -1.97 7.64 16.33
N LEU A 48 -1.35 6.80 15.50
CA LEU A 48 -0.83 5.52 15.95
C LEU A 48 0.41 5.72 16.86
N SER A 49 0.70 4.71 17.67
CA SER A 49 1.86 4.70 18.57
C SER A 49 3.06 4.02 17.91
N ASP A 50 4.25 4.24 18.46
CA ASP A 50 5.50 3.58 18.04
C ASP A 50 5.74 3.65 16.52
N ILE A 51 5.40 4.78 15.89
CA ILE A 51 5.58 4.95 14.43
C ILE A 51 7.07 5.07 14.14
N TYR A 52 7.56 4.19 13.27
CA TYR A 52 8.94 4.16 12.82
C TYR A 52 8.99 4.15 11.30
N PHE A 53 9.90 4.94 10.75
CA PHE A 53 10.20 4.97 9.32
C PHE A 53 11.71 4.87 9.12
N ASP A 54 12.12 3.80 8.45
CA ASP A 54 13.46 3.63 7.91
C ASP A 54 13.49 4.25 6.51
N GLU A 55 14.13 5.42 6.39
CA GLU A 55 14.27 6.10 5.10
C GLU A 55 15.24 5.39 4.16
N GLU A 56 16.21 4.63 4.68
CA GLU A 56 17.24 3.94 3.89
C GLU A 56 16.70 2.66 3.27
N ASP A 57 15.88 1.89 3.99
CA ASP A 57 15.31 0.63 3.50
C ASP A 57 13.81 0.74 3.12
N ALA A 58 13.21 1.93 3.26
CA ALA A 58 11.79 2.20 2.99
C ALA A 58 10.82 1.32 3.80
N ILE A 59 11.15 1.05 5.06
CA ILE A 59 10.31 0.25 5.96
C ILE A 59 9.52 1.18 6.87
N VAL A 60 8.20 1.02 6.89
CA VAL A 60 7.30 1.77 7.79
C VAL A 60 6.60 0.80 8.72
N SER A 61 6.57 1.11 10.00
CA SER A 61 5.80 0.37 11.00
C SER A 61 5.10 1.32 11.96
N ALA A 62 3.98 0.87 12.50
CA ALA A 62 3.22 1.58 13.51
C ALA A 62 2.43 0.59 14.35
N ARG A 63 2.04 1.01 15.54
CA ARG A 63 1.30 0.20 16.49
C ARG A 63 -0.04 0.85 16.84
N LEU A 64 -1.11 0.09 16.62
CA LEU A 64 -2.41 0.38 17.24
C LEU A 64 -2.41 -0.23 18.65
N LEU A 65 -2.63 0.61 19.67
CA LEU A 65 -2.73 0.16 21.05
C LEU A 65 -3.98 -0.72 21.26
N SER A 66 -3.89 -1.64 22.23
CA SER A 66 -5.03 -2.47 22.61
C SER A 66 -6.23 -1.59 23.01
N ASN A 67 -7.40 -1.96 22.53
CA ASN A 67 -8.67 -1.36 22.94
C ASN A 67 -9.45 -2.22 23.95
N VAL A 68 -8.82 -3.27 24.49
CA VAL A 68 -9.40 -4.17 25.51
C VAL A 68 -8.57 -4.19 26.79
N SER A 69 -9.24 -4.41 27.93
CA SER A 69 -8.62 -4.40 29.26
C SER A 69 -7.96 -5.71 29.68
N HIS A 70 -8.23 -6.80 28.96
CA HIS A 70 -7.63 -8.11 29.24
C HIS A 70 -6.41 -8.35 28.35
N SER A 71 -5.53 -9.24 28.80
CA SER A 71 -4.37 -9.65 28.00
C SER A 71 -4.81 -10.42 26.76
N CYS A 72 -4.30 -10.03 25.60
CA CYS A 72 -4.52 -10.70 24.33
C CYS A 72 -3.21 -10.75 23.52
N PRO A 73 -3.03 -11.74 22.63
CA PRO A 73 -1.87 -11.78 21.75
C PRO A 73 -1.81 -10.58 20.80
N THR A 74 -0.60 -10.12 20.49
CA THR A 74 -0.35 -9.14 19.44
C THR A 74 -0.45 -9.80 18.07
N VAL A 75 -1.06 -9.12 17.10
CA VAL A 75 -1.12 -9.54 15.69
C VAL A 75 -0.45 -8.47 14.82
N GLY A 76 0.34 -8.90 13.84
CA GLY A 76 0.95 -8.03 12.83
C GLY A 76 0.26 -8.20 11.48
N PHE A 77 0.10 -7.08 10.76
CA PHE A 77 -0.33 -7.06 9.37
C PHE A 77 0.81 -6.49 8.53
N ILE A 78 1.18 -7.21 7.47
CA ILE A 78 2.33 -6.85 6.61
C ILE A 78 1.84 -6.80 5.17
N ALA A 79 2.27 -5.78 4.45
CA ALA A 79 2.16 -5.65 3.01
C ALA A 79 3.50 -5.18 2.46
N HIS A 80 3.80 -5.51 1.21
CA HIS A 80 4.96 -5.00 0.49
C HIS A 80 4.57 -3.72 -0.28
N LEU A 81 5.54 -2.88 -0.61
CA LEU A 81 5.31 -1.57 -1.24
C LEU A 81 5.39 -1.61 -2.76
N ASP A 82 6.12 -2.58 -3.30
CA ASP A 82 6.50 -2.66 -4.70
C ASP A 82 5.46 -3.35 -5.57
N THR A 83 5.53 -3.05 -6.87
CA THR A 83 4.84 -3.80 -7.92
C THR A 83 5.85 -4.55 -8.77
N VAL A 84 5.39 -5.61 -9.43
CA VAL A 84 6.23 -6.42 -10.32
C VAL A 84 6.31 -5.82 -11.73
N ASP A 85 7.48 -5.91 -12.37
CA ASP A 85 7.62 -5.63 -13.80
C ASP A 85 6.97 -6.75 -14.63
N VAL A 86 5.91 -6.39 -15.36
CA VAL A 86 5.20 -7.30 -16.28
C VAL A 86 5.34 -6.86 -17.74
N ALA A 87 6.39 -6.11 -18.07
CA ALA A 87 6.64 -5.51 -19.38
C ALA A 87 5.51 -4.56 -19.86
N LEU A 88 4.86 -3.90 -18.90
CA LEU A 88 3.85 -2.87 -19.12
C LEU A 88 4.33 -1.52 -18.56
N SER A 89 3.55 -0.46 -18.78
CA SER A 89 3.81 0.83 -18.15
C SER A 89 3.75 0.71 -16.63
N PRO A 90 4.72 1.25 -15.87
CA PRO A 90 4.62 1.41 -14.42
C PRO A 90 3.57 2.47 -14.05
N GLU A 91 3.18 3.33 -14.99
CA GLU A 91 2.11 4.32 -14.80
C GLU A 91 0.73 3.68 -14.96
N ILE A 92 -0.09 3.79 -13.91
CA ILE A 92 -1.39 3.13 -13.79
C ILE A 92 -2.53 4.12 -14.00
N TYR A 93 -3.43 3.80 -14.95
CA TYR A 93 -4.68 4.51 -15.19
C TYR A 93 -5.87 3.59 -14.86
N PRO A 94 -6.33 3.58 -13.59
CA PRO A 94 -7.33 2.60 -13.16
C PRO A 94 -8.71 2.87 -13.79
N GLN A 95 -9.33 1.81 -14.30
CA GLN A 95 -10.71 1.85 -14.81
C GLN A 95 -11.68 1.30 -13.79
N ARG A 96 -12.70 2.10 -13.42
CA ARG A 96 -13.77 1.65 -12.53
C ARG A 96 -14.98 1.21 -13.33
N ILE A 97 -15.22 -0.11 -13.40
CA ILE A 97 -16.42 -0.68 -14.01
C ILE A 97 -17.50 -0.82 -12.93
N CYS A 98 -18.50 0.06 -12.97
CA CYS A 98 -19.68 -0.07 -12.12
C CYS A 98 -20.67 -1.06 -12.75
N GLN A 99 -21.40 -1.82 -11.91
CA GLN A 99 -22.47 -2.72 -12.38
C GLN A 99 -21.98 -3.68 -13.48
N TYR A 100 -20.91 -4.42 -13.18
CA TYR A 100 -20.35 -5.40 -14.12
C TYR A 100 -21.40 -6.47 -14.46
N GLU A 101 -21.99 -6.38 -15.66
CA GLU A 101 -22.85 -7.41 -16.22
C GLU A 101 -22.02 -8.39 -17.05
N THR A 102 -22.16 -9.67 -16.75
CA THR A 102 -21.61 -10.72 -17.61
C THR A 102 -22.68 -11.12 -18.62
N PHE A 103 -22.38 -10.95 -19.91
CA PHE A 103 -23.23 -11.48 -20.98
C PHE A 103 -23.10 -13.01 -21.01
N ALA A 104 -23.81 -13.71 -20.12
CA ALA A 104 -24.10 -15.11 -20.35
C ALA A 104 -25.00 -15.18 -21.60
N LYS A 105 -24.41 -15.51 -22.76
CA LYS A 105 -25.17 -15.84 -23.97
C LYS A 105 -26.17 -16.93 -23.60
N LYS A 106 -27.45 -16.57 -23.47
CA LYS A 106 -28.56 -17.53 -23.52
C LYS A 106 -28.60 -18.06 -24.95
N THR A 107 -27.87 -19.15 -25.19
CA THR A 107 -28.22 -20.13 -26.23
C THR A 107 -29.37 -20.99 -25.76
#